data_AF-A0A921GQB7-F1
#
_entry.id   AF-A0A921GQB7-F1
#
_cell.length_a   1.000
_cell.length_b   1.000
_cell.length_c   1.000
_cell.angle_alpha   90.00
_cell.angle_beta   90.00
_cell.angle_gamma   90.00
#
_symmetry.space_group_name_H-M   'P 1'
#
loop_
_entity.id
_entity.type
_entity.pdbx_description
1 polymer ?
#
loop_
_entity_poly.entity_id
_entity_poly.type
_entity_poly.pdbx_seq_one_letter_code
_entity_poly.pdbx_strand_id
1 'polypeptide(L)'
;MTNPFTPGFGLTPIILAGRDIAIDEFAAALAGTVPEARAILISGQRGAGKTVLLTEFRELALEAGWVDLRMHTSSTSLLEELRGQAISRLREIDPEAETSRLTSARVMNVSAQRDIVHRYEGEGEPLTVVLDRLAALAEAEGGGLLITLDELQSADRDQLHALTQH
;
A
#
# COMPACT_ATOMS: atom_id res chain seq x y z
N MET A 1 16.15 -7.54 -8.87
CA MET A 1 14.75 -7.89 -9.18
C MET A 1 13.94 -6.69 -8.75
N THR A 2 13.02 -6.25 -9.60
CA THR A 2 12.48 -4.89 -9.58
C THR A 2 11.15 -4.89 -8.85
N ASN A 3 11.05 -4.06 -7.80
CA ASN A 3 9.81 -3.71 -7.13
C ASN A 3 8.66 -3.57 -8.13
N PRO A 4 7.69 -4.51 -8.15
CA PRO A 4 6.57 -4.44 -9.09
C PRO A 4 5.59 -3.30 -8.76
N PHE A 5 5.73 -2.67 -7.58
CA PHE A 5 4.95 -1.53 -7.10
C PHE A 5 5.84 -0.32 -6.89
N THR A 6 6.40 0.18 -7.98
CA THR A 6 6.63 1.62 -8.10
C THR A 6 5.30 2.24 -8.57
N PRO A 7 4.81 3.34 -8.00
CA PRO A 7 3.66 4.08 -8.50
C PRO A 7 3.96 4.61 -9.92
N GLY A 8 3.77 3.74 -10.91
CA GLY A 8 4.03 3.98 -12.32
C GLY A 8 2.70 4.13 -13.03
N PHE A 9 2.26 5.37 -13.19
CA PHE A 9 0.94 5.71 -13.75
C PHE A 9 0.96 5.68 -15.28
N GLY A 10 -0.15 5.23 -15.88
CA GLY A 10 -0.38 5.30 -17.33
C GLY A 10 -0.98 4.05 -17.98
N LEU A 11 -1.19 2.96 -17.24
CA LEU A 11 -1.80 1.74 -17.77
C LEU A 11 -3.33 1.81 -17.64
N THR A 12 -4.03 1.39 -18.70
CA THR A 12 -5.48 1.21 -18.64
C THR A 12 -5.79 0.00 -17.74
N PRO A 13 -6.63 0.16 -16.70
CA PRO A 13 -6.95 -0.96 -15.81
C PRO A 13 -7.57 -2.13 -16.57
N ILE A 14 -7.25 -3.34 -16.16
CA ILE A 14 -7.92 -4.55 -16.66
C ILE A 14 -9.35 -4.57 -16.11
N ILE A 15 -10.34 -4.75 -17.00
CA ILE A 15 -11.75 -4.90 -16.61
C ILE A 15 -12.07 -6.39 -16.50
N LEU A 16 -12.38 -6.85 -15.28
CA LEU A 16 -12.71 -8.25 -15.04
C LEU A 16 -14.22 -8.49 -15.07
N ALA A 17 -14.63 -9.53 -15.80
CA ALA A 17 -16.02 -9.98 -15.89
C ALA A 17 -16.12 -11.49 -15.63
N GLY A 18 -16.86 -11.86 -14.58
CA GLY A 18 -16.95 -13.24 -14.09
C GLY A 18 -15.96 -13.52 -12.96
N ARG A 19 -16.42 -14.24 -11.92
CA ARG A 19 -15.67 -14.44 -10.66
C ARG A 19 -14.40 -15.28 -10.86
N ASP A 20 -14.52 -16.44 -11.50
CA ASP A 20 -13.42 -17.40 -11.58
C ASP A 20 -12.27 -16.86 -12.44
N ILE A 21 -12.59 -16.27 -13.60
CA ILE A 21 -11.61 -15.59 -14.46
C ILE A 21 -10.91 -14.46 -13.69
N ALA A 22 -11.66 -13.69 -12.91
CA ALA A 22 -11.08 -12.60 -12.14
C ALA A 22 -10.08 -13.09 -11.07
N ILE A 23 -10.39 -14.20 -10.41
CA ILE A 23 -9.52 -14.84 -9.42
C ILE A 23 -8.25 -15.37 -10.07
N ASP A 24 -8.38 -16.09 -11.19
CA ASP A 24 -7.23 -16.68 -11.89
C ASP A 24 -6.28 -15.61 -12.44
N GLU A 25 -6.81 -14.56 -13.06
CA GLU A 25 -6.01 -13.45 -13.57
C GLU A 25 -5.32 -12.68 -12.44
N PHE A 26 -6.02 -12.46 -11.32
CA PHE A 26 -5.43 -11.81 -10.15
C PHE A 26 -4.31 -12.64 -9.53
N ALA A 27 -4.49 -13.95 -9.38
CA ALA A 27 -3.46 -14.86 -8.87
C ALA A 27 -2.22 -14.87 -9.79
N ALA A 28 -2.41 -14.86 -11.10
CA ALA A 28 -1.31 -14.76 -12.07
C ALA A 28 -0.56 -13.41 -11.97
N ALA A 29 -1.28 -12.32 -11.69
CA ALA A 29 -0.68 -11.00 -11.47
C ALA A 29 0.15 -10.98 -10.18
N LEU A 30 -0.34 -11.56 -9.08
CA LEU A 30 0.42 -11.68 -7.82
C LEU A 30 1.73 -12.46 -8.01
N ALA A 31 1.71 -13.50 -8.85
CA ALA A 31 2.89 -14.30 -9.19
C ALA A 31 3.89 -13.58 -10.11
N GLY A 32 3.64 -12.33 -10.51
CA GLY A 32 4.49 -11.56 -11.41
C GLY A 32 4.50 -12.08 -12.85
N THR A 33 3.54 -12.94 -13.21
CA THR A 33 3.44 -13.53 -14.57
C THR A 33 2.80 -12.55 -15.56
N VAL A 34 2.14 -11.50 -15.06
CA VAL A 34 1.49 -10.45 -15.87
C VAL A 34 2.00 -9.07 -15.41
N PRO A 35 3.19 -8.62 -15.88
CA PRO A 35 3.82 -7.37 -15.43
C PRO A 35 3.00 -6.10 -15.71
N GLU A 36 2.05 -6.17 -16.64
CA GLU A 36 1.15 -5.09 -17.04
C GLU A 36 -0.09 -4.96 -16.15
N ALA A 37 -0.44 -5.98 -15.36
CA ALA A 37 -1.64 -6.01 -14.50
C ALA A 37 -1.42 -5.25 -13.18
N ARG A 38 -1.10 -3.96 -13.28
CA ARG A 38 -0.81 -3.08 -12.11
C ARG A 38 -2.03 -2.38 -11.54
N ALA A 39 -3.13 -2.39 -12.29
CA ALA A 39 -4.42 -1.83 -11.89
C ALA A 39 -5.55 -2.69 -12.44
N ILE A 40 -6.52 -3.00 -11.58
CA ILE A 40 -7.68 -3.81 -11.91
C ILE A 40 -8.93 -3.01 -11.53
N LEU A 41 -9.88 -2.92 -12.45
CA LEU A 41 -11.19 -2.33 -12.20
C LEU A 41 -12.27 -3.40 -12.27
N ILE A 42 -12.88 -3.65 -11.12
CA ILE A 42 -14.00 -4.59 -11.00
C ILE A 42 -15.30 -3.81 -11.24
N SER A 43 -16.06 -4.21 -12.26
CA SER A 43 -17.34 -3.57 -12.60
C SER A 43 -18.49 -4.58 -12.59
N GLY A 44 -19.71 -4.13 -12.32
CA GLY A 44 -20.87 -5.00 -12.24
C GLY A 44 -22.07 -4.34 -11.55
N GLN A 45 -23.24 -4.97 -11.65
CA GLN A 45 -24.48 -4.46 -11.05
C GLN A 45 -24.42 -4.42 -9.52
N ARG A 46 -25.34 -3.68 -8.89
CA ARG A 46 -25.51 -3.72 -7.43
C ARG A 46 -25.89 -5.15 -7.01
N GLY A 47 -25.27 -5.66 -5.95
CA GLY A 47 -25.50 -7.03 -5.49
C GLY A 47 -24.72 -8.11 -6.26
N ALA A 48 -23.89 -7.77 -7.25
CA ALA A 48 -23.07 -8.73 -8.00
C ALA A 48 -21.88 -9.31 -7.22
N GLY A 49 -21.74 -9.00 -5.92
CA GLY A 49 -20.66 -9.53 -5.08
C GLY A 49 -19.29 -8.86 -5.26
N LYS A 50 -19.21 -7.62 -5.77
CA LYS A 50 -17.93 -6.91 -5.96
C LYS A 50 -17.08 -6.81 -4.69
N THR A 51 -17.69 -6.42 -3.56
CA THR A 51 -17.00 -6.38 -2.25
C THR A 51 -16.55 -7.77 -1.79
N VAL A 52 -17.31 -8.81 -2.10
CA VAL A 52 -16.90 -10.21 -1.84
C VAL A 52 -15.67 -10.54 -2.68
N LEU A 53 -15.68 -10.22 -3.97
CA LEU A 53 -14.53 -10.44 -4.85
C LEU A 53 -13.27 -9.67 -4.39
N LEU A 54 -13.40 -8.41 -3.96
CA LEU A 54 -12.28 -7.66 -3.36
C LEU A 54 -11.76 -8.32 -2.08
N THR A 55 -12.63 -8.95 -1.30
CA THR A 55 -12.24 -9.67 -0.09
C THR A 55 -11.46 -10.95 -0.43
N GLU A 56 -11.87 -11.67 -1.47
CA GLU A 56 -11.16 -12.87 -1.96
C GLU A 56 -9.79 -12.49 -2.54
N PHE A 57 -9.70 -11.37 -3.28
CA PHE A 57 -8.42 -10.84 -3.75
C PHE A 57 -7.49 -10.50 -2.60
N ARG A 58 -8.01 -9.87 -1.55
CA ARG A 58 -7.24 -9.62 -0.33
C ARG A 58 -6.71 -10.93 0.26
N GLU A 59 -7.56 -11.96 0.40
CA GLU A 59 -7.14 -13.26 0.95
C GLU A 59 -6.00 -13.89 0.14
N LEU A 60 -6.14 -13.92 -1.19
CA LEU A 60 -5.10 -14.43 -2.09
C LEU A 60 -3.79 -13.63 -1.98
N ALA A 61 -3.88 -12.30 -1.85
CA ALA A 61 -2.70 -11.45 -1.70
C ALA A 61 -1.98 -11.71 -0.36
N LEU A 62 -2.74 -11.81 0.74
CA LEU A 62 -2.18 -12.13 2.05
C LEU A 62 -1.52 -13.51 2.07
N GLU A 63 -2.13 -14.51 1.42
CA GLU A 63 -1.55 -15.85 1.26
C GLU A 63 -0.25 -15.82 0.43
N ALA A 64 -0.15 -14.91 -0.54
CA ALA A 64 1.06 -14.67 -1.32
C ALA A 64 2.11 -13.80 -0.61
N GLY A 65 1.89 -13.41 0.66
CA GLY A 65 2.82 -12.59 1.44
C GLY A 65 2.74 -11.08 1.16
N TRP A 66 1.67 -10.60 0.53
CA TRP A 66 1.51 -9.18 0.22
C TRP A 66 0.94 -8.41 1.39
N VAL A 67 1.35 -7.14 1.48
CA VAL A 67 0.77 -6.16 2.41
C VAL A 67 -0.49 -5.58 1.77
N ASP A 68 -1.60 -5.59 2.49
CA ASP A 68 -2.86 -4.97 2.05
C ASP A 68 -3.10 -3.63 2.77
N LEU A 69 -3.46 -2.62 1.97
CA LEU A 69 -4.05 -1.36 2.41
C LEU A 69 -5.45 -1.23 1.79
N ARG A 70 -6.48 -1.18 2.63
CA ARG A 70 -7.88 -1.16 2.18
C ARG A 70 -8.54 0.16 2.48
N MET A 71 -9.07 0.79 1.43
CA MET A 71 -9.69 2.10 1.46
C MET A 71 -11.19 1.98 1.20
N HIS A 72 -11.98 2.78 1.92
CA HIS A 72 -13.39 3.00 1.59
C HIS A 72 -13.57 4.45 1.12
N THR A 73 -14.17 4.63 -0.04
CA THR A 73 -14.23 5.92 -0.74
C THR A 73 -15.22 6.92 -0.12
N SER A 74 -15.94 6.53 0.94
CA SER A 74 -16.80 7.43 1.71
C SER A 74 -16.02 8.39 2.63
N SER A 75 -14.71 8.24 2.74
CA SER A 75 -13.83 9.09 3.53
C SER A 75 -13.60 10.45 2.89
N THR A 76 -13.74 11.53 3.67
CA THR A 76 -13.54 12.92 3.23
C THR A 76 -12.10 13.20 2.73
N SER A 77 -11.12 12.36 3.06
CA SER A 77 -9.74 12.44 2.55
C SER A 77 -9.11 11.07 2.36
N LEU A 78 -9.26 10.52 1.15
CA LEU A 78 -8.67 9.25 0.73
C LEU A 78 -7.13 9.23 0.88
N LEU A 79 -6.45 10.32 0.57
CA LEU A 79 -4.99 10.38 0.66
C LEU A 79 -4.49 10.32 2.10
N GLU A 80 -5.18 11.00 3.02
CA GLU A 80 -4.80 11.03 4.43
C GLU A 80 -5.10 9.71 5.14
N GLU A 81 -6.21 9.05 4.79
CA GLU A 81 -6.48 7.69 5.27
C GLU A 81 -5.42 6.71 4.74
N LEU A 82 -5.07 6.76 3.45
CA LEU A 82 -4.05 5.89 2.87
C LEU A 82 -2.69 6.11 3.52
N ARG A 83 -2.31 7.38 3.73
CA ARG A 83 -1.11 7.77 4.47
C ARG A 83 -1.12 7.20 5.88
N GLY A 84 -2.22 7.38 6.60
CA GLY A 84 -2.36 6.90 7.98
C GLY A 84 -2.21 5.39 8.08
N GLN A 85 -2.85 4.64 7.18
CA GLN A 85 -2.73 3.18 7.12
C GLN A 85 -1.30 2.76 6.77
N ALA A 86 -0.68 3.37 5.76
CA ALA A 86 0.67 3.03 5.33
C ALA A 86 1.71 3.30 6.45
N ILE A 87 1.62 4.45 7.14
CA ILE A 87 2.48 4.76 8.29
C ILE A 87 2.25 3.77 9.43
N SER A 88 0.99 3.42 9.73
CA SER A 88 0.69 2.41 10.76
C SER A 88 1.37 1.07 10.44
N ARG A 89 1.33 0.63 9.17
CA ARG A 89 2.02 -0.59 8.74
C ARG A 89 3.52 -0.47 8.81
N LEU A 90 4.10 0.65 8.39
CA LEU A 90 5.54 0.87 8.50
C LEU A 90 6.03 0.82 9.94
N ARG A 91 5.25 1.29 10.92
CA ARG A 91 5.60 1.16 12.34
C ARG A 91 5.60 -0.29 12.83
N GLU A 92 4.81 -1.17 12.21
CA GLU A 92 4.76 -2.59 12.53
C GLU A 92 5.92 -3.36 11.89
N ILE A 93 6.30 -3.03 10.66
CA ILE A 93 7.19 -3.86 9.84
C ILE A 93 8.57 -3.24 9.53
N ASP A 94 8.75 -1.93 9.65
CA ASP A 94 10.03 -1.28 9.37
C ASP A 94 10.97 -1.39 10.58
N PRO A 95 12.09 -2.15 10.49
CA PRO A 95 13.05 -2.25 11.58
C PRO A 95 13.73 -0.91 11.90
N GLU A 96 13.68 0.05 11.00
CA GLU A 96 14.23 1.40 11.18
C GLU A 96 13.16 2.42 11.62
N ALA A 97 11.93 1.98 11.95
CA ALA A 97 10.88 2.87 12.46
C ALA A 97 11.31 3.61 13.74
N GLU A 98 12.12 2.95 14.58
CA GLU A 98 12.73 3.53 15.77
C GLU A 98 14.25 3.45 15.67
N THR A 99 14.89 4.56 15.31
CA THR A 99 16.36 4.63 15.30
C THR A 99 16.84 5.33 16.56
N SER A 100 17.65 4.64 17.35
CA SER A 100 18.34 5.28 18.47
C SER A 100 19.69 5.81 18.01
N ARG A 101 19.85 7.13 18.00
CA ARG A 101 21.17 7.74 17.79
C ARG A 101 21.85 7.97 19.14
N LEU A 102 23.07 7.43 19.28
CA LEU A 102 23.95 7.76 20.41
C LEU A 102 24.58 9.14 20.15
N THR A 103 23.89 10.18 20.58
CA THR A 103 24.38 11.55 20.49
C THR A 103 25.21 11.86 21.75
N SER A 104 26.54 11.85 21.58
CA SER A 104 27.57 12.28 22.54
C SER A 104 28.21 11.19 23.43
N ALA A 105 29.48 10.92 23.13
CA ALA A 105 30.47 10.52 24.12
C ALA A 105 31.17 11.80 24.61
N ARG A 106 30.68 12.40 25.71
CA ARG A 106 31.45 13.43 26.43
C ARG A 106 32.39 12.71 27.41
N VAL A 107 33.69 12.73 27.11
CA VAL A 107 34.74 12.37 28.07
C VAL A 107 34.85 13.50 29.10
N MET A 108 33.96 13.46 30.10
CA MET A 108 34.12 13.93 31.49
C MET A 108 32.73 13.86 32.15
N ASN A 109 32.54 12.87 33.03
CA ASN A 109 31.31 12.48 33.75
C ASN A 109 30.24 11.80 32.88
N VAL A 110 30.11 10.47 33.05
CA VAL A 110 29.35 9.55 32.21
C VAL A 110 27.84 9.72 32.42
N SER A 111 27.21 10.55 31.60
CA SER A 111 25.78 10.48 31.32
C SER A 111 25.62 10.36 29.80
N ALA A 112 25.31 9.16 29.31
CA ALA A 112 24.92 8.95 27.92
C ALA A 112 23.42 9.22 27.79
N GLN A 113 23.04 10.34 27.18
CA GLN A 113 21.65 10.61 26.80
C GLN A 113 21.40 9.90 25.46
N ARG A 114 20.46 8.95 25.43
CA ARG A 114 20.06 8.24 24.21
C ARG A 114 18.78 8.88 23.70
N ASP A 115 18.86 9.59 22.58
CA ASP A 115 17.69 10.13 21.90
C ASP A 115 17.11 9.07 20.96
N ILE A 116 15.82 8.77 21.13
CA ILE A 116 15.07 7.90 20.22
C ILE A 116 14.42 8.83 19.19
N VAL A 117 14.72 8.60 17.91
CA VAL A 117 14.09 9.32 16.81
C VAL A 117 13.13 8.35 16.14
N HIS A 118 11.84 8.67 16.19
CA HIS A 118 10.81 7.94 15.46
C HIS A 118 10.77 8.46 14.02
N ARG A 119 11.03 7.60 13.04
CA ARG A 119 11.11 8.00 11.61
C ARG A 119 9.79 8.59 11.11
N TYR A 120 8.67 8.05 11.59
CA TYR A 120 7.33 8.41 11.14
C TYR A 120 6.56 9.28 12.15
N GLU A 121 7.26 10.09 12.95
CA GLU A 121 6.66 11.12 13.82
C GLU A 121 6.99 12.52 13.28
N GLY A 122 5.99 13.34 12.90
CA GLY A 122 6.19 14.73 12.47
C GLY A 122 5.33 15.20 11.29
N GLU A 123 5.72 16.33 10.67
CA GLU A 123 5.16 16.83 9.41
C GLU A 123 5.34 15.77 8.31
N GLY A 124 4.21 15.25 7.81
CA GLY A 124 4.14 13.95 7.16
C GLY A 124 5.02 13.80 5.92
N GLU A 125 5.81 12.71 5.88
CA GLU A 125 6.54 12.31 4.68
C GLU A 125 5.60 12.25 3.47
N PRO A 126 6.05 12.60 2.24
CA PRO A 126 5.24 12.47 1.04
C PRO A 126 4.67 11.07 0.91
N LEU A 127 3.41 10.94 0.48
CA LEU A 127 2.74 9.64 0.41
C LEU A 127 3.52 8.65 -0.47
N THR A 128 4.13 9.12 -1.55
CA THR A 128 4.99 8.32 -2.43
C THR A 128 6.17 7.71 -1.67
N VAL A 129 6.87 8.48 -0.83
CA VAL A 129 8.00 7.98 -0.02
C VAL A 129 7.55 6.90 0.95
N VAL A 130 6.40 7.12 1.60
CA VAL A 130 5.79 6.16 2.53
C VAL A 130 5.43 4.86 1.81
N LEU A 131 4.75 4.94 0.66
CA LEU A 131 4.35 3.77 -0.13
C LEU A 131 5.55 3.04 -0.73
N ASP A 132 6.56 3.76 -1.23
CA ASP A 132 7.79 3.18 -1.78
C ASP A 132 8.56 2.39 -0.72
N ARG A 133 8.68 2.94 0.50
CA ARG A 133 9.31 2.24 1.62
C ARG A 133 8.54 0.98 2.01
N LEU A 134 7.21 1.06 2.07
CA LEU A 134 6.37 -0.07 2.42
C LEU A 134 6.45 -1.18 1.36
N ALA A 135 6.40 -0.81 0.07
CA ALA A 135 6.56 -1.74 -1.04
C ALA A 135 7.94 -2.41 -1.04
N ALA A 136 9.01 -1.65 -0.78
CA ALA A 136 10.37 -2.19 -0.70
C ALA A 136 10.54 -3.22 0.44
N LEU A 137 9.91 -2.98 1.60
CA LEU A 137 9.91 -3.93 2.71
C LEU A 137 9.10 -5.19 2.39
N ALA A 138 7.93 -5.03 1.78
CA ALA A 138 7.09 -6.16 1.35
C ALA A 138 7.81 -7.03 0.29
N GLU A 139 8.50 -6.41 -0.67
CA GLU A 139 9.27 -7.13 -1.70
C GLU A 139 10.46 -7.88 -1.10
N ALA A 140 11.13 -7.33 -0.08
CA ALA A 140 12.24 -7.99 0.58
C ALA A 140 11.84 -9.33 1.23
N GLU A 141 10.57 -9.46 1.64
CA GLU A 141 9.96 -10.68 2.17
C GLU A 141 9.36 -11.59 1.07
N GLY A 142 9.51 -11.22 -0.21
CA GLY A 142 9.01 -11.97 -1.36
C GLY A 142 7.57 -11.67 -1.77
N GLY A 143 6.94 -10.64 -1.17
CA GLY A 143 5.58 -10.21 -1.48
C GLY A 143 5.52 -8.91 -2.29
N GLY A 144 4.45 -8.14 -2.07
CA GLY A 144 4.20 -6.85 -2.71
C GLY A 144 3.20 -6.00 -1.93
N LEU A 145 2.75 -4.89 -2.51
CA LEU A 145 1.78 -3.98 -1.91
C LEU A 145 0.47 -4.01 -2.71
N LEU A 146 -0.61 -4.46 -2.08
CA LEU A 146 -1.97 -4.38 -2.61
C LEU A 146 -2.69 -3.18 -1.99
N ILE A 147 -3.20 -2.29 -2.84
CA ILE A 147 -4.09 -1.20 -2.43
C ILE A 147 -5.48 -1.47 -3.02
N THR A 148 -6.48 -1.65 -2.17
CA THR A 148 -7.87 -1.86 -2.59
C THR A 148 -8.73 -0.64 -2.30
N LEU A 149 -9.60 -0.27 -3.23
CA LEU A 149 -10.59 0.78 -3.07
C LEU A 149 -11.98 0.20 -3.30
N ASP A 150 -12.83 0.20 -2.26
CA ASP A 150 -14.24 -0.15 -2.40
C ASP A 150 -15.09 1.10 -2.65
N GLU A 151 -16.19 0.94 -3.38
CA GLU A 151 -17.14 1.99 -3.76
C GLU A 151 -16.57 3.18 -4.55
N LEU A 152 -15.62 2.96 -5.47
CA LEU A 152 -15.03 4.02 -6.34
C LEU A 152 -16.05 5.01 -6.94
N GLN A 153 -17.28 4.58 -7.20
CA GLN A 153 -18.37 5.43 -7.69
C GLN A 153 -18.79 6.59 -6.76
N SER A 154 -18.48 6.52 -5.46
CA SER A 154 -18.79 7.57 -4.48
C SER A 154 -17.60 8.49 -4.23
N ALA A 155 -16.43 8.19 -4.78
CA ALA A 155 -15.25 9.05 -4.69
C ALA A 155 -15.43 10.29 -5.57
N ASP A 156 -14.98 11.44 -5.07
CA ASP A 156 -14.89 12.65 -5.88
C ASP A 156 -13.83 12.43 -6.99
N ARG A 157 -14.14 12.87 -8.21
CA ARG A 157 -13.28 12.71 -9.38
C ARG A 157 -11.93 13.39 -9.17
N ASP A 158 -11.91 14.49 -8.41
CA ASP A 158 -10.71 15.25 -8.10
C ASP A 158 -9.76 14.48 -7.16
N GLN A 159 -10.31 13.68 -6.23
CA GLN A 159 -9.52 12.82 -5.33
C GLN A 159 -8.91 11.62 -6.06
N LEU A 160 -9.65 11.03 -6.99
CA LEU A 160 -9.13 9.97 -7.86
C LEU A 160 -8.02 10.50 -8.77
N HIS A 161 -8.11 11.75 -9.24
CA HIS A 161 -7.07 12.35 -10.05
C HIS A 161 -5.77 12.56 -9.25
N ALA A 162 -5.86 12.94 -7.97
CA ALA A 162 -4.69 13.09 -7.11
C ALA A 162 -3.94 11.77 -6.86
N LEU A 163 -4.66 10.64 -6.79
CA LEU A 163 -4.03 9.31 -6.75
C LEU A 163 -3.28 8.96 -8.04
N THR A 164 -3.63 9.57 -9.18
CA THR A 164 -3.02 9.28 -10.49
C THR A 164 -1.85 10.20 -10.85
N GLN A 165 -1.59 11.25 -10.06
CA GLN A 165 -0.54 12.25 -10.33
C GLN A 165 0.72 12.10 -9.43
N HIS A 166 0.80 11.06 -8.59
CA HIS A 166 1.84 10.93 -7.56
C HIS A 166 2.57 9.59 -7.55
#